data_AF-A0A7W8W5L9-F1
#
_entry.id   AF-A0A7W8W5L9-F1
#
_cell.length_a   1.000
_cell.length_b   1.000
_cell.length_c   1.000
_cell.angle_alpha   90.00
_cell.angle_beta   90.00
_cell.angle_gamma   90.00
#
_symmetry.space_group_name_H-M   'P 1'
#
loop_
_entity.id
_entity.type
_entity.pdbx_description
1 polymer ?
#
loop_
_entity_poly.entity_id
_entity_poly.type
_entity_poly.pdbx_seq_one_letter_code
_entity_poly.pdbx_strand_id
1 'polypeptide(L)'
;MRGDPEFWRRLMTDVVLRAAIAALAVWVVVGGFMMPYSAIEMMLYVDNVVGALIAFVMMGLAAVLVLDVLMNMVPRRYRWRWLDVHRRHVYVAAAACYVIPPFVLARLTGDSLGSCAPWLGVAVAALLMAFIDQHEKRHRGAKCEI
;
A
#
# COMPACT_ATOMS: atom_id res chain seq x y z
N MET A 1 -15.52 22.23 20.12
CA MET A 1 -15.39 21.01 19.30
C MET A 1 -15.66 19.82 20.22
N ARG A 2 -16.93 19.44 20.40
CA ARG A 2 -17.31 18.31 21.26
C ARG A 2 -16.81 17.02 20.59
N GLY A 3 -16.24 16.13 21.38
CA GLY A 3 -15.78 14.83 20.93
C GLY A 3 -16.97 13.96 20.55
N ASP A 4 -17.33 13.96 19.28
CA ASP A 4 -18.26 12.98 18.76
C ASP A 4 -17.57 11.60 18.81
N PRO A 5 -18.08 10.63 19.57
CA PRO A 5 -17.48 9.30 19.68
C PRO A 5 -17.44 8.59 18.31
N GLU A 6 -18.36 8.95 17.41
CA GLU A 6 -18.35 8.47 16.02
C GLU A 6 -17.17 9.01 15.20
N PHE A 7 -16.73 10.24 15.45
CA PHE A 7 -15.57 10.81 14.79
C PHE A 7 -14.29 10.07 15.18
N TRP A 8 -14.14 9.79 16.48
CA TRP A 8 -13.03 8.98 17.00
C TRP A 8 -13.08 7.53 16.49
N ARG A 9 -14.27 6.95 16.36
CA ARG A 9 -14.44 5.61 15.78
C ARG A 9 -14.00 5.58 14.32
N ARG A 10 -14.48 6.51 13.49
CA ARG A 10 -14.08 6.60 12.07
C ARG A 10 -12.58 6.85 11.91
N LEU A 11 -12.01 7.74 12.71
CA LEU A 11 -10.57 8.03 12.70
C LEU A 11 -9.75 6.78 13.08
N MET A 12 -10.16 6.06 14.12
CA MET A 12 -9.54 4.80 14.54
C MET A 12 -9.65 3.74 13.44
N THR A 13 -10.82 3.57 12.81
CA THR A 13 -11.00 2.61 11.71
C THR A 13 -10.10 2.93 10.52
N ASP A 14 -9.96 4.20 10.14
CA ASP A 14 -9.06 4.62 9.06
C ASP A 14 -7.59 4.38 9.39
N VAL A 15 -7.17 4.66 10.63
CA VAL A 15 -5.80 4.39 11.10
C VAL A 15 -5.52 2.89 11.09
N VAL A 16 -6.45 2.09 11.62
CA VAL A 16 -6.34 0.62 11.69
C VAL A 16 -6.28 0.02 10.29
N LEU A 17 -7.10 0.51 9.35
CA LEU A 17 -7.09 0.04 7.97
C LEU A 17 -5.75 0.35 7.27
N ARG A 18 -5.21 1.57 7.45
CA ARG A 18 -3.89 1.94 6.92
C ARG A 18 -2.78 1.10 7.54
N ALA A 19 -2.83 0.89 8.85
CA ALA A 19 -1.86 0.07 9.57
C ALA A 19 -1.90 -1.40 9.10
N ALA A 20 -3.10 -1.95 8.88
CA ALA A 20 -3.28 -3.30 8.37
C ALA A 20 -2.69 -3.45 6.96
N ILE A 21 -2.91 -2.48 6.06
CA ILE A 21 -2.37 -2.51 4.69
C ILE A 21 -0.85 -2.35 4.70
N ALA A 22 -0.31 -1.43 5.52
CA ALA A 22 1.12 -1.27 5.68
C ALA A 22 1.77 -2.55 6.24
N ALA A 23 1.15 -3.17 7.26
CA ALA A 23 1.62 -4.43 7.82
C ALA A 23 1.58 -5.56 6.78
N LEU A 24 0.50 -5.66 5.99
CA LEU A 24 0.37 -6.64 4.91
C LEU A 24 1.43 -6.42 3.82
N ALA A 25 1.65 -5.18 3.40
CA ALA A 25 2.65 -4.81 2.40
C ALA A 25 4.08 -5.16 2.87
N VAL A 26 4.42 -4.81 4.12
CA VAL A 26 5.71 -5.16 4.72
C VAL A 26 5.83 -6.68 4.86
N TRP A 27 4.78 -7.37 5.30
CA TRP A 27 4.78 -8.83 5.44
C TRP A 27 5.04 -9.51 4.10
N VAL A 28 4.40 -9.05 3.02
CA VAL A 28 4.58 -9.62 1.68
C VAL A 28 6.00 -9.36 1.14
N VAL A 29 6.55 -8.16 1.35
CA VAL A 29 7.93 -7.85 0.92
C VAL A 29 8.96 -8.63 1.75
N VAL A 30 8.87 -8.60 3.08
CA VAL A 30 9.82 -9.28 3.98
C VAL A 30 9.68 -10.79 3.88
N GLY A 31 8.46 -11.32 3.82
CA GLY A 31 8.19 -12.74 3.56
C GLY A 31 8.74 -13.17 2.19
N GLY A 32 8.70 -12.27 1.20
CA GLY A 32 9.36 -12.43 -0.09
C GLY A 32 10.88 -12.46 -0.04
N PHE A 33 11.55 -12.04 1.04
CA PHE A 33 13.01 -12.21 1.19
C PHE A 33 13.37 -13.38 2.11
N MET A 34 12.50 -13.75 3.04
CA MET A 34 12.77 -14.75 4.07
C MET A 34 12.43 -16.19 3.64
N MET A 35 11.56 -16.38 2.65
CA MET A 35 11.22 -17.73 2.17
C MET A 35 12.13 -18.17 1.01
N PRO A 36 12.70 -19.39 1.06
CA PRO A 36 13.41 -19.97 -0.09
C PRO A 36 12.41 -20.21 -1.23
N TYR A 37 12.81 -19.90 -2.48
CA TYR A 37 11.94 -19.90 -3.67
C TYR A 37 10.86 -18.81 -3.67
N SER A 38 11.15 -17.66 -3.08
CA SER A 38 10.22 -16.55 -3.09
C SER A 38 10.07 -15.93 -4.48
N ALA A 39 8.94 -15.25 -4.69
CA ALA A 39 8.67 -14.48 -5.91
C ALA A 39 9.77 -13.46 -6.23
N ILE A 40 10.39 -12.86 -5.20
CA ILE A 40 11.45 -11.87 -5.34
C ILE A 40 12.75 -12.52 -5.79
N GLU A 41 13.10 -13.67 -5.22
CA GLU A 41 14.28 -14.46 -5.63
C GLU A 41 14.13 -14.95 -7.08
N MET A 42 12.94 -15.41 -7.46
CA MET A 42 12.61 -15.80 -8.83
C MET A 42 12.66 -14.61 -9.81
N MET A 43 12.15 -13.44 -9.42
CA MET A 43 12.26 -12.21 -10.22
C MET A 43 13.73 -11.78 -10.39
N LEU A 44 14.54 -11.89 -9.34
CA LEU A 44 15.98 -11.62 -9.43
C LEU A 44 16.66 -12.59 -10.39
N TYR A 45 16.28 -13.87 -10.37
CA TYR A 45 16.90 -14.89 -11.20
C TYR A 45 16.53 -14.77 -12.68
N VAL A 46 15.28 -14.39 -13.00
CA VAL A 46 14.80 -14.30 -14.39
C VAL A 46 15.16 -12.96 -15.04
N ASP A 47 14.98 -11.86 -14.32
CA ASP A 47 15.06 -10.51 -14.89
C ASP A 47 16.27 -9.71 -14.40
N ASN A 48 17.12 -10.29 -13.52
CA ASN A 48 18.34 -9.71 -12.93
C ASN A 48 18.18 -8.25 -12.48
N VAL A 49 18.46 -7.30 -13.38
CA VAL A 49 18.44 -5.86 -13.11
C VAL A 49 17.01 -5.34 -12.95
N VAL A 50 16.08 -5.80 -13.78
CA VAL A 50 14.69 -5.32 -13.74
C VAL A 50 13.96 -5.87 -12.51
N GLY A 51 14.18 -7.14 -12.18
CA GLY A 51 13.67 -7.76 -10.95
C GLY A 51 14.19 -7.06 -9.69
N ALA A 52 15.50 -6.75 -9.64
CA ALA A 52 16.09 -5.99 -8.54
C ALA A 52 15.48 -4.59 -8.41
N LEU A 53 15.31 -3.87 -9.54
CA LEU A 53 14.71 -2.53 -9.55
C LEU A 53 13.27 -2.55 -9.00
N ILE A 54 12.45 -3.53 -9.42
CA ILE A 54 11.08 -3.70 -8.92
C ILE A 54 11.08 -4.00 -7.42
N ALA A 55 11.99 -4.84 -6.93
CA ALA A 55 12.11 -5.15 -5.51
C ALA A 55 12.48 -3.90 -4.68
N PHE A 56 13.42 -3.08 -5.15
CA PHE A 56 13.76 -1.81 -4.50
C PHE A 56 12.58 -0.84 -4.47
N VAL A 57 11.83 -0.74 -5.57
CA VAL A 57 10.64 0.11 -5.64
C VAL A 57 9.55 -0.38 -4.67
N MET A 58 9.32 -1.68 -4.57
CA MET A 58 8.38 -2.25 -3.59
C MET A 58 8.78 -1.97 -2.15
N MET A 59 10.07 -2.11 -1.84
CA MET A 59 10.61 -1.81 -0.51
C MET A 59 10.45 -0.32 -0.17
N GLY A 60 10.74 0.55 -1.14
CA GLY A 60 10.49 1.99 -1.03
C GLY A 60 9.01 2.31 -0.78
N LEU A 61 8.10 1.70 -1.54
CA LEU A 61 6.65 1.90 -1.37
C LEU A 61 6.14 1.37 -0.03
N ALA A 62 6.64 0.22 0.44
CA ALA A 62 6.34 -0.30 1.77
C ALA A 62 6.81 0.67 2.87
N ALA A 63 8.02 1.24 2.75
CA ALA A 63 8.52 2.24 3.68
C ALA A 63 7.65 3.51 3.68
N VAL A 64 7.19 3.97 2.51
CA VAL A 64 6.29 5.12 2.41
C VAL A 64 4.92 4.82 3.04
N LEU A 65 4.38 3.61 2.88
CA LEU A 65 3.12 3.19 3.53
C LEU A 65 3.26 3.18 5.06
N VAL A 66 4.38 2.69 5.60
CA VAL A 66 4.67 2.74 7.04
C VAL A 66 4.82 4.19 7.52
N LEU A 67 5.53 5.02 6.76
CA LEU A 67 5.68 6.44 7.05
C LEU A 67 4.32 7.15 7.06
N ASP A 68 3.42 6.77 6.16
CA ASP A 68 2.07 7.31 6.08
C ASP A 68 1.20 6.96 7.30
N VAL A 69 1.35 5.75 7.84
CA VAL A 69 0.71 5.34 9.10
C VAL A 69 1.28 6.13 10.29
N LEU A 70 2.61 6.24 10.38
CA LEU A 70 3.29 7.02 11.42
C LEU A 70 2.88 8.49 11.40
N MET A 71 2.84 9.10 10.21
CA MET A 71 2.40 10.49 10.03
C MET A 71 0.93 10.69 10.40
N ASN A 72 0.11 9.65 10.37
CA ASN A 72 -1.28 9.69 10.82
C ASN A 72 -1.42 9.62 12.36
N MET A 73 -0.39 9.15 13.07
CA MET A 73 -0.32 9.17 14.55
C MET A 73 0.22 10.48 15.11
N VAL A 74 0.97 11.25 14.30
CA VAL A 74 1.57 12.53 14.72
C VAL A 74 0.54 13.67 14.64
N PRO A 75 0.53 14.61 15.61
CA PRO A 75 -0.38 15.75 15.59
C PRO A 75 -0.30 16.55 14.29
N ARG A 76 -1.47 16.99 13.81
CA ARG A 76 -1.72 17.61 12.49
C ARG A 76 -0.78 18.77 12.11
N ARG A 77 -0.12 19.38 13.10
CA ARG A 77 0.85 20.48 12.95
C ARG A 77 2.15 20.06 12.24
N TYR A 78 2.52 18.78 12.33
CA TYR A 78 3.74 18.23 11.72
C TYR A 78 3.48 17.36 10.48
N ARG A 79 2.22 17.29 10.00
CA ARG A 79 1.92 16.54 8.78
C ARG A 79 2.59 17.19 7.57
N TRP A 80 3.39 16.40 6.85
CA TRP A 80 4.02 16.83 5.62
C TRP A 80 2.97 17.06 4.54
N ARG A 81 2.80 18.32 4.11
CA ARG A 81 1.84 18.69 3.05
C ARG A 81 2.08 17.94 1.75
N TRP A 82 3.34 17.64 1.43
CA TRP A 82 3.71 16.89 0.23
C TRP A 82 3.10 15.47 0.24
N LEU A 83 3.21 14.75 1.36
CA LEU A 83 2.67 13.40 1.50
C LEU A 83 1.14 13.39 1.40
N ASP A 84 0.46 14.40 1.94
CA ASP A 84 -1.01 14.52 1.90
C ASP A 84 -1.54 14.75 0.48
N VAL A 85 -0.79 15.51 -0.33
CA VAL A 85 -1.09 15.76 -1.74
C VAL A 85 -0.79 14.53 -2.59
N HIS A 86 0.38 13.90 -2.40
CA HIS A 86 0.86 12.80 -3.24
C HIS A 86 0.42 11.41 -2.80
N ARG A 87 -0.26 11.29 -1.66
CA ARG A 87 -0.74 10.03 -1.07
C ARG A 87 -1.43 9.11 -2.08
N ARG A 88 -2.31 9.67 -2.90
CA ARG A 88 -3.03 8.93 -3.96
C ARG A 88 -2.06 8.29 -4.96
N HIS A 89 -1.06 9.05 -5.41
CA HIS A 89 -0.08 8.54 -6.37
C HIS A 89 0.75 7.41 -5.76
N VAL A 90 1.08 7.50 -4.47
CA VAL A 90 1.77 6.44 -3.73
C VAL A 90 0.93 5.16 -3.68
N TYR A 91 -0.36 5.25 -3.32
CA TYR A 91 -1.23 4.08 -3.26
C TYR A 91 -1.46 3.44 -4.64
N VAL A 92 -1.61 4.25 -5.70
CA VAL A 92 -1.74 3.74 -7.07
C VAL A 92 -0.43 3.10 -7.56
N ALA A 93 0.72 3.71 -7.26
CA ALA A 93 2.03 3.15 -7.59
C ALA A 93 2.29 1.84 -6.83
N ALA A 94 1.90 1.78 -5.55
CA ALA A 94 1.92 0.56 -4.75
C ALA A 94 1.07 -0.53 -5.41
N ALA A 95 -0.19 -0.24 -5.73
CA ALA A 95 -1.06 -1.20 -6.41
C ALA A 95 -0.45 -1.71 -7.72
N ALA A 96 0.07 -0.83 -8.56
CA ALA A 96 0.73 -1.21 -9.81
C ALA A 96 1.94 -2.11 -9.56
N CYS A 97 2.77 -1.81 -8.55
CA CYS A 97 3.93 -2.65 -8.22
C CYS A 97 3.51 -4.02 -7.71
N TYR A 98 2.58 -4.11 -6.75
CA TYR A 98 2.14 -5.39 -6.17
C TYR A 98 1.39 -6.30 -7.16
N VAL A 99 0.97 -5.79 -8.32
CA VAL A 99 0.41 -6.60 -9.42
C VAL A 99 1.50 -7.28 -10.25
N ILE A 100 2.76 -6.83 -10.25
CA ILE A 100 3.82 -7.40 -11.11
C ILE A 100 4.25 -8.82 -10.66
N PRO A 101 4.45 -9.11 -9.36
CA PRO A 101 4.82 -10.43 -8.86
C PRO A 101 3.91 -11.58 -9.28
N PRO A 102 2.57 -11.48 -9.23
CA PRO A 102 1.71 -12.57 -9.67
C PRO A 102 1.83 -12.87 -11.18
N PHE A 103 2.14 -11.88 -12.03
CA PHE A 103 2.40 -12.12 -13.46
C PHE A 103 3.71 -12.88 -13.70
N VAL A 104 4.74 -12.62 -12.90
CA VAL A 104 6.01 -13.36 -13.00
C VAL A 104 5.88 -14.76 -12.40
N LEU A 105 5.22 -14.89 -11.25
CA LEU A 105 4.91 -16.18 -10.61
C LEU A 105 4.07 -17.09 -11.49
N ALA A 106 3.07 -16.56 -12.20
CA ALA A 106 2.21 -17.33 -13.09
C ALA A 106 3.02 -18.01 -14.21
N ARG A 107 4.07 -17.35 -14.72
CA ARG A 107 4.97 -17.91 -15.73
C ARG A 107 5.86 -19.05 -15.20
N LEU A 108 6.19 -19.05 -13.92
CA LEU A 108 7.18 -19.95 -13.32
C LEU A 108 6.56 -21.13 -12.58
N THR A 109 5.46 -20.90 -11.87
CA THR A 109 4.83 -21.90 -10.99
C THR A 109 3.60 -22.57 -11.58
N GLY A 110 3.08 -22.06 -12.70
CA GLY A 110 1.86 -22.54 -13.36
C GLY A 110 0.62 -22.32 -12.47
N ASP A 111 -0.17 -21.28 -12.75
CA ASP A 111 -1.50 -20.95 -12.20
C ASP A 111 -1.77 -21.32 -10.71
N SER A 112 -0.74 -21.23 -9.87
CA SER A 112 -0.87 -21.37 -8.42
C SER A 112 -1.49 -20.08 -7.87
N LEU A 113 -2.82 -20.02 -7.85
CA LEU A 113 -3.58 -18.89 -7.29
C LEU A 113 -3.17 -18.57 -5.84
N GLY A 114 -2.74 -19.57 -5.07
CA GLY A 114 -2.31 -19.41 -3.68
C GLY A 114 -1.06 -18.55 -3.51
N SER A 115 -0.08 -18.65 -4.41
CA SER A 115 1.14 -17.83 -4.36
C SER A 115 0.89 -16.39 -4.83
N CYS A 116 -0.13 -16.17 -5.65
CA CYS A 116 -0.52 -14.85 -6.18
C CYS A 116 -1.49 -14.08 -5.26
N ALA A 117 -2.31 -14.79 -4.49
CA ALA A 117 -3.35 -14.21 -3.62
C ALA A 117 -2.86 -13.08 -2.67
N PRO A 118 -1.75 -13.22 -1.92
CA PRO A 118 -1.33 -12.18 -0.99
C PRO A 118 -0.90 -10.89 -1.70
N TRP A 119 -0.25 -10.99 -2.87
CA TRP A 119 0.18 -9.86 -3.68
C TRP A 119 -1.00 -9.10 -4.27
N LEU A 120 -1.97 -9.84 -4.83
CA LEU A 120 -3.22 -9.27 -5.32
C LEU A 120 -4.05 -8.64 -4.20
N GLY A 121 -4.06 -9.24 -3.02
CA GLY A 121 -4.71 -8.69 -1.82
C GLY A 121 -4.17 -7.31 -1.44
N VAL A 122 -2.83 -7.15 -1.42
CA VAL A 122 -2.20 -5.84 -1.19
C VAL A 122 -2.56 -4.85 -2.29
N ALA A 123 -2.54 -5.25 -3.55
CA ALA A 123 -2.86 -4.37 -4.67
C ALA A 123 -4.31 -3.87 -4.63
N VAL A 124 -5.27 -4.76 -4.38
CA VAL A 124 -6.70 -4.41 -4.25
C VAL A 124 -6.92 -3.50 -3.05
N ALA A 125 -6.30 -3.80 -1.90
CA ALA A 125 -6.42 -2.97 -0.71
C ALA A 125 -5.82 -1.56 -0.92
N ALA A 126 -4.68 -1.45 -1.62
CA ALA A 126 -4.08 -0.17 -1.97
C ALA A 126 -4.97 0.65 -2.92
N LEU A 127 -5.64 0.01 -3.90
CA LEU A 127 -6.61 0.67 -4.78
C LEU A 127 -7.85 1.15 -4.03
N LEU A 128 -8.38 0.33 -3.13
CA LEU A 128 -9.50 0.72 -2.26
C LEU A 128 -9.16 1.97 -1.45
N MET A 129 -7.95 2.05 -0.89
CA MET A 129 -7.50 3.25 -0.17
C MET A 129 -7.34 4.48 -1.07
N ALA A 130 -6.82 4.29 -2.29
CA ALA A 130 -6.75 5.38 -3.26
C ALA A 130 -8.16 5.89 -3.63
N PHE A 131 -9.15 4.99 -3.73
CA PHE A 131 -10.53 5.35 -4.03
C PHE A 131 -11.20 6.07 -2.86
N ILE A 132 -11.04 5.58 -1.63
CA ILE A 132 -11.56 6.23 -0.41
C ILE A 132 -10.98 7.64 -0.28
N ASP A 133 -9.67 7.82 -0.49
CA ASP A 133 -9.00 9.13 -0.42
C ASP A 133 -9.54 10.11 -1.48
N GLN A 134 -9.83 9.63 -2.69
CA GLN A 134 -10.49 10.44 -3.72
C GLN A 134 -11.91 10.84 -3.34
N HIS A 135 -12.69 9.90 -2.81
CA HIS A 135 -14.08 10.14 -2.42
C HIS A 135 -14.14 11.18 -1.29
N GLU A 136 -13.23 11.08 -0.31
CA GLU A 136 -13.17 12.01 0.81
C GLU A 136 -12.76 13.43 0.36
N LYS A 137 -11.79 13.55 -0.56
CA LYS A 137 -11.38 14.83 -1.16
C LYS A 137 -12.53 15.48 -1.95
N ARG A 138 -13.29 14.68 -2.71
CA ARG A 138 -14.44 15.17 -3.50
C ARG A 138 -15.59 15.66 -2.61
N HIS A 139 -15.89 14.96 -1.51
CA HIS A 139 -16.92 15.39 -0.56
C HIS A 139 -16.52 16.61 0.27
N ARG A 140 -15.24 16.81 0.57
CA ARG A 140 -14.77 18.04 1.24
C ARG A 140 -14.82 19.23 0.29
N GLY A 141 -14.45 19.05 -0.98
CA GLY A 141 -14.59 20.09 -2.02
C GLY A 141 -16.03 20.55 -2.18
N ALA A 142 -16.99 19.62 -2.27
CA ALA A 142 -18.41 19.94 -2.38
C ALA A 142 -19.01 20.65 -1.15
N LYS A 143 -18.38 20.54 0.03
CA LYS A 143 -18.81 21.26 1.25
C LYS A 143 -18.22 22.66 1.39
N CYS A 144 -17.18 23.00 0.63
CA CYS A 144 -16.57 24.33 0.63
C CYS A 144 -17.18 25.28 -0.43
N GLU A 145 -18.11 24.78 -1.24
CA GLU A 145 -18.82 25.52 -2.28
C GLU A 145 -20.24 25.94 -1.85
N ILE A 146 -20.59 25.77 -0.56
CA ILE A 146 -21.86 26.16 0.06
C ILE A 146 -21.60 27.23 1.11
#